data_AF-A0A8T7IN78-F1
#
_entry.id   AF-A0A8T7IN78-F1
#
_cell.length_a   1.000
_cell.length_b   1.000
_cell.length_c   1.000
_cell.angle_alpha   90.00
_cell.angle_beta   90.00
_cell.angle_gamma   90.00
#
_symmetry.space_group_name_H-M   'P 1'
#
loop_
_entity.id
_entity.type
_entity.pdbx_description
1 polymer ?
#
loop_
_entity_poly.entity_id
_entity_poly.type
_entity_poly.pdbx_seq_one_letter_code
_entity_poly.pdbx_strand_id
1 'polypeptide(L)'
;TFLDRGTLDGLAYLKMFDTFAPEHFKAQLKAHHYDVVVLVKPLPNLDLRVGSGRNDTKEEAERLVDLLSEVYEAEGYQLISLPPLPLDERVNHLLELVDQLS
;
A
#
# COMPACT_ATOMS: atom_id res chain seq x y z
N THR A 1 12.52 4.16 -10.19
CA THR A 1 11.55 3.22 -10.81
C THR A 1 10.24 3.28 -10.05
N PHE A 2 9.10 3.16 -10.73
CA PHE A 2 7.79 3.04 -10.07
C PHE A 2 7.36 1.58 -10.02
N LEU A 3 6.79 1.17 -8.89
CA LEU A 3 6.29 -0.18 -8.67
C LEU A 3 4.85 -0.08 -8.17
N ASP A 4 3.94 -0.82 -8.81
CA ASP A 4 2.58 -1.00 -8.30
C ASP A 4 2.60 -2.20 -7.36
N ARG A 5 2.50 -1.90 -6.05
CA ARG A 5 2.72 -2.78 -4.90
C ARG A 5 4.18 -3.07 -4.58
N GLY A 6 4.43 -3.35 -3.31
CA GLY A 6 5.71 -3.84 -2.84
C GLY A 6 5.64 -5.28 -2.34
N THR A 7 6.82 -5.84 -2.07
CA THR A 7 7.02 -7.22 -1.62
C THR A 7 6.41 -7.46 -0.23
N LEU A 8 6.32 -6.40 0.59
CA LEU A 8 5.72 -6.46 1.92
C LEU A 8 4.19 -6.50 1.92
N ASP A 9 3.52 -6.14 0.81
CA ASP A 9 2.04 -6.21 0.70
C ASP A 9 1.51 -7.62 1.04
N GLY A 10 2.25 -8.65 0.65
CA GLY A 10 1.89 -10.05 0.95
C GLY A 10 1.78 -10.33 2.45
N LEU A 11 2.62 -9.71 3.28
CA LEU A 11 2.51 -9.85 4.74
C LEU A 11 1.26 -9.19 5.29
N ALA A 12 0.86 -8.04 4.75
CA ALA A 12 -0.37 -7.37 5.15
C ALA A 12 -1.61 -8.21 4.80
N TYR A 13 -1.64 -8.82 3.61
CA TYR A 13 -2.71 -9.76 3.24
C TYR A 13 -2.74 -11.00 4.14
N LEU A 14 -1.59 -11.59 4.45
CA LEU A 14 -1.53 -12.74 5.35
C LEU A 14 -2.07 -12.38 6.75
N LYS A 15 -1.70 -11.21 7.29
CA LYS A 15 -2.28 -10.69 8.54
C LYS A 15 -3.78 -10.46 8.44
N MET A 16 -4.27 -9.91 7.33
CA MET A 16 -5.70 -9.64 7.11
C MET A 16 -6.55 -10.93 7.21
N PHE A 17 -6.00 -12.06 6.74
CA PHE A 17 -6.65 -13.37 6.76
C PHE A 17 -6.15 -14.28 7.89
N ASP A 18 -5.60 -13.71 8.97
CA ASP A 18 -5.10 -14.44 10.15
C ASP A 18 -4.17 -15.63 9.80
N THR A 19 -3.36 -15.44 8.77
CA THR A 19 -2.41 -16.43 8.23
C THR A 19 -0.98 -15.94 8.44
N PHE A 20 -0.01 -16.86 8.44
CA PHE A 20 1.40 -16.54 8.64
C PHE A 20 2.23 -16.84 7.39
N ALA A 21 3.22 -15.98 7.14
CA ALA A 21 4.23 -16.26 6.13
C ALA A 21 5.29 -17.21 6.71
N PRO A 22 5.76 -18.20 5.94
CA PRO A 22 6.92 -19.01 6.33
C PRO A 22 8.15 -18.14 6.60
N GLU A 23 9.00 -18.54 7.55
CA GLU A 23 10.19 -17.75 7.91
C GLU A 23 11.16 -17.51 6.75
N HIS A 24 11.28 -18.47 5.82
CA HIS A 24 12.11 -18.30 4.63
C HIS A 24 11.61 -17.19 3.71
N PHE A 25 10.29 -16.96 3.65
CA PHE A 25 9.70 -15.87 2.88
C PHE A 25 10.04 -14.52 3.53
N LYS A 26 9.86 -14.41 4.85
CA LYS A 26 10.21 -13.20 5.61
C LYS A 26 11.70 -12.82 5.45
N ALA A 27 12.59 -13.81 5.41
CA ALA A 27 14.01 -13.57 5.21
C ALA A 27 14.34 -12.94 3.84
N GLN A 28 13.60 -13.31 2.78
CA GLN A 28 13.80 -12.76 1.44
C GLN A 28 13.28 -11.32 1.30
N LEU A 29 12.27 -10.94 2.08
CA LEU A 29 11.71 -9.59 2.06
C LEU A 29 12.73 -8.54 2.53
N LYS A 30 13.60 -8.89 3.49
CA LYS A 30 14.66 -8.00 4.01
C LYS A 30 15.71 -7.58 2.99
N ALA A 31 15.78 -8.25 1.84
CA ALA A 31 16.72 -7.91 0.78
C ALA A 31 16.21 -6.78 -0.15
N HIS A 32 14.94 -6.41 -0.03
CA HIS A 32 14.31 -5.43 -0.91
C HIS A 32 14.13 -4.11 -0.15
N HIS A 33 14.76 -3.05 -0.67
CA HIS A 33 14.67 -1.71 -0.12
C HIS A 33 14.01 -0.77 -1.14
N TYR A 34 12.94 -0.10 -0.72
CA TYR A 34 12.33 0.99 -1.46
C TYR A 34 12.88 2.32 -0.97
N ASP A 35 13.26 3.21 -1.89
CA ASP A 35 13.70 4.56 -1.53
C ASP A 35 12.56 5.39 -0.94
N VAL A 36 11.36 5.22 -1.51
CA VAL A 36 10.14 5.93 -1.10
C VAL A 36 8.95 4.98 -1.19
N VAL A 37 8.10 5.02 -0.17
CA VAL A 37 6.84 4.26 -0.12
C VAL A 37 5.68 5.24 0.02
N VAL A 38 4.79 5.22 -0.96
CA VAL A 38 3.55 6.01 -0.94
C VAL A 38 2.38 5.09 -0.58
N LEU A 39 1.75 5.35 0.56
CA LEU A 39 0.56 4.63 1.01
C LEU A 39 -0.69 5.33 0.47
N VAL A 40 -1.40 4.66 -0.44
CA VAL A 40 -2.60 5.19 -1.08
C VAL A 40 -3.84 4.88 -0.23
N LYS A 41 -4.52 5.92 0.25
CA LYS A 41 -5.81 5.73 0.95
C LYS A 41 -6.94 5.41 -0.02
N PRO A 42 -7.94 4.61 0.40
CA PRO A 42 -9.06 4.21 -0.47
C PRO A 42 -9.95 5.43 -0.76
N LEU A 43 -10.52 5.48 -1.98
CA LEU A 43 -11.47 6.55 -2.34
C LEU A 43 -12.82 6.36 -1.63
N PRO A 44 -13.62 7.42 -1.42
CA PRO A 44 -14.89 7.30 -0.69
C PRO A 44 -15.95 6.47 -1.45
N ASN A 45 -15.86 6.43 -2.78
CA ASN A 45 -16.80 5.79 -3.70
C ASN A 45 -16.37 4.35 -4.06
N LEU A 46 -15.95 3.58 -3.07
CA LEU A 46 -15.43 2.22 -3.24
C LEU A 46 -16.43 1.26 -3.91
N ASP A 47 -17.73 1.51 -3.71
CA ASP A 47 -18.85 0.74 -4.24
C ASP A 47 -18.96 0.80 -5.78
N LEU A 48 -18.33 1.78 -6.43
CA LEU A 48 -18.30 1.87 -7.90
C LEU A 48 -17.38 0.83 -8.56
N ARG A 49 -16.67 0.03 -7.76
CA ARG A 49 -15.79 -1.05 -8.24
C ARG A 49 -16.54 -2.36 -8.53
N VAL A 50 -17.85 -2.41 -8.35
CA VAL A 50 -18.68 -3.57 -8.71
C VAL A 50 -18.44 -3.92 -10.19
N GLY A 51 -17.96 -5.14 -10.44
CA GLY A 51 -17.58 -5.61 -11.78
C GLY A 51 -16.08 -5.53 -12.11
N SER A 52 -15.26 -4.93 -11.25
CA SER A 52 -13.79 -4.90 -11.41
C SER A 52 -13.08 -6.19 -10.95
N GLY A 53 -13.82 -7.15 -10.40
CA GLY A 53 -13.26 -8.34 -9.74
C GLY A 53 -12.77 -8.11 -8.31
N ARG A 54 -12.91 -6.87 -7.79
CA ARG A 54 -12.71 -6.55 -6.38
C ARG A 54 -14.01 -6.74 -5.59
N ASN A 55 -13.91 -7.50 -4.51
CA ASN A 55 -15.04 -7.85 -3.64
C ASN A 55 -14.85 -7.32 -2.21
N ASP A 56 -13.78 -6.56 -1.95
CA ASP A 56 -13.49 -5.97 -0.64
C ASP A 56 -14.52 -4.90 -0.29
N THR A 57 -15.07 -4.97 0.94
CA THR A 57 -15.89 -3.89 1.50
C THR A 57 -15.04 -2.65 1.79
N LYS A 58 -15.69 -1.53 2.10
CA LYS A 58 -14.99 -0.31 2.52
C LYS A 58 -14.14 -0.56 3.77
N GLU A 59 -14.70 -1.25 4.75
CA GLU A 59 -14.05 -1.58 6.01
C GLU A 59 -12.85 -2.50 5.79
N GLU A 60 -12.97 -3.47 4.88
CA GLU A 60 -11.86 -4.35 4.49
C GLU A 60 -10.73 -3.59 3.80
N ALA A 61 -11.05 -2.62 2.95
CA ALA A 61 -10.05 -1.78 2.29
C ALA A 61 -9.35 -0.83 3.27
N GLU A 62 -10.10 -0.22 4.20
CA GLU A 62 -9.53 0.61 5.26
C GLU A 62 -8.63 -0.21 6.19
N ARG A 63 -9.10 -1.39 6.62
CA ARG A 63 -8.30 -2.34 7.41
C ARG A 63 -7.03 -2.76 6.70
N LEU A 64 -7.09 -3.01 5.39
CA LEU A 64 -5.90 -3.37 4.61
C LEU A 64 -4.89 -2.22 4.58
N VAL A 65 -5.34 -0.98 4.45
CA VAL A 65 -4.45 0.20 4.50
C VAL A 65 -3.76 0.33 5.85
N ASP A 66 -4.47 0.08 6.95
CA ASP A 66 -3.87 0.10 8.30
C ASP A 66 -2.82 -1.01 8.45
N LEU A 67 -3.11 -2.22 7.98
CA LEU A 67 -2.18 -3.35 8.01
C LEU A 67 -0.94 -3.13 7.13
N LEU A 68 -1.11 -2.47 5.97
CA LEU A 68 0.01 -2.06 5.13
C LEU A 68 0.89 -1.05 5.88
N SER A 69 0.28 -0.05 6.53
CA SER A 69 1.02 0.92 7.34
C SER A 69 1.87 0.22 8.41
N GLU A 70 1.24 -0.66 9.19
CA GLU A 70 1.89 -1.40 10.28
C GLU A 70 3.06 -2.26 9.77
N VAL A 71 2.87 -2.99 8.67
CA VAL A 71 3.91 -3.87 8.13
C VAL A 71 5.11 -3.08 7.63
N TYR A 72 4.89 -2.02 6.85
CA TYR A 72 6.01 -1.24 6.30
C TYR A 72 6.73 -0.44 7.40
N GLU A 73 6.00 0.15 8.36
CA GLU A 73 6.61 0.85 9.49
C GLU A 73 7.44 -0.09 10.37
N ALA A 74 6.96 -1.33 10.60
CA ALA A 74 7.70 -2.34 11.35
C ALA A 74 9.02 -2.76 10.66
N GLU A 75 9.09 -2.67 9.33
CA GLU A 75 10.31 -2.91 8.55
C GLU A 75 11.14 -1.62 8.34
N GLY A 76 10.79 -0.53 9.02
CA GLY A 76 11.59 0.71 9.10
C GLY A 76 11.30 1.73 8.00
N TYR A 77 10.26 1.54 7.20
CA TYR A 77 9.88 2.51 6.17
C TYR A 77 9.15 3.72 6.77
N GLN A 78 9.48 4.90 6.26
CA GLN A 78 8.67 6.10 6.46
C GLN A 78 7.67 6.22 5.30
N LEU A 79 6.39 6.26 5.63
CA LEU A 79 5.32 6.23 4.65
C LEU A 79 4.84 7.64 4.31
N ILE A 80 4.69 7.92 3.02
CA ILE A 80 4.03 9.12 2.52
C ILE A 80 2.57 8.77 2.26
N SER A 81 1.66 9.29 3.08
CA SER A 81 0.23 9.05 2.91
C SER A 81 -0.34 9.91 1.77
N LEU A 82 -0.95 9.29 0.77
CA LEU A 82 -1.71 9.96 -0.28
C LEU A 82 -3.23 9.90 0.05
N PRO A 83 -3.86 11.02 0.45
CA PRO A 83 -5.27 11.05 0.84
C PRO A 83 -6.24 10.79 -0.33
N PRO A 84 -7.54 10.54 -0.04
CA PRO A 84 -8.57 10.37 -1.06
C PRO A 84 -8.91 11.70 -1.74
N LEU A 85 -8.10 12.09 -2.71
CA LEU A 85 -8.27 13.29 -3.54
C LEU A 85 -8.80 12.92 -4.94
N PRO A 86 -9.30 13.90 -5.71
CA PRO A 86 -9.55 13.73 -7.15
C PRO A 86 -8.33 13.21 -7.91
N LEU A 87 -8.56 12.51 -9.03
CA LEU A 87 -7.49 11.85 -9.78
C LEU A 87 -6.34 12.79 -10.16
N ASP A 88 -6.67 13.96 -10.73
CA ASP A 88 -5.67 14.91 -11.20
C ASP A 88 -4.81 15.46 -10.06
N GLU A 89 -5.41 15.72 -8.89
CA GLU A 89 -4.68 16.15 -7.69
C GLU A 89 -3.73 15.05 -7.19
N ARG A 90 -4.15 13.79 -7.22
CA ARG A 90 -3.30 12.66 -6.83
C ARG A 90 -2.10 12.50 -7.76
N VAL A 91 -2.31 12.67 -9.06
CA VAL A 91 -1.23 12.62 -10.06
C VAL A 91 -0.25 13.77 -9.83
N ASN A 92 -0.75 15.00 -9.65
CA ASN A 92 0.08 16.17 -9.39
C ASN A 92 0.94 15.98 -8.12
N HIS A 93 0.34 15.52 -7.02
CA HIS A 93 1.09 15.22 -5.80
C HIS A 93 2.20 14.19 -5.98
N LEU A 94 1.96 13.13 -6.77
CA LEU A 94 2.97 12.11 -7.05
C LEU A 94 4.09 12.64 -7.94
N LEU A 95 3.79 13.47 -8.93
CA LEU A 95 4.79 14.07 -9.80
C LEU A 95 5.66 15.08 -9.03
N GLU A 96 5.04 15.95 -8.23
CA GLU A 96 5.77 16.90 -7.36
C GLU A 96 6.69 16.18 -6.37
N LEU A 97 6.23 15.07 -5.79
CA LEU A 97 7.05 14.25 -4.91
C LEU A 97 8.29 13.71 -5.65
N VAL A 98 8.12 13.24 -6.88
CA VAL A 98 9.21 12.65 -7.66
C VAL A 98 10.22 13.69 -8.10
N ASP A 99 9.75 14.88 -8.48
CA ASP A 99 10.61 16.01 -8.82
C ASP A 99 11.46 16.45 -7.62
N GLN A 100 10.95 16.34 -6.39
CA GLN A 100 11.70 16.65 -5.16
C GLN A 100 12.76 15.60 -4.79
N LEU A 101 12.64 14.39 -5.33
CA LEU A 101 13.58 13.28 -5.09
C LEU A 101 14.68 13.19 -6.15
N SER A 102 14.58 13.98 -7.22
CA SER A 102 15.52 14.04 -8.36
C SER A 102 16.62 15.08 -8.14
#